data_AF-A0A8H7RD01-F1
#
_entry.id   AF-A0A8H7RD01-F1
#
_cell.length_a   1.000
_cell.length_b   1.000
_cell.length_c   1.000
_cell.angle_alpha   90.00
_cell.angle_beta   90.00
_cell.angle_gamma   90.00
#
_symmetry.space_group_name_H-M   'P 1'
#
loop_
_entity.id
_entity.type
_entity.pdbx_description
1 polymer ?
#
loop_
_entity_poly.entity_id
_entity_poly.type
_entity_poly.pdbx_seq_one_letter_code
_entity_poly.pdbx_strand_id
1 'polypeptide(L)'
;MLNQGSSLRPFQLRILFPHLLTLPKTDSRRSRAPKAITQSKAIDLELYTYFALLLRDFIHPWYKLLTTDEDLNAEIIEILTLIVQKLEKRLCEEVDWTELILLDLPKLLSIHYYDFRQAKRRLYMDHGSGSSSLVDLFHGMQPHFALQPVENREKEYLAALVESLLKILLQPKDYKSECVRHLVREILSNLVLSNIIEVLADPYTIHMIICKLLGSYETTLDELEASARFQETYFSALTNGQSPPKLKEGLKNTQFMSSNDVKTAAAAAAAAAAVAKKEQEAESLTKQMQRLQEERRKKEGKLGEDILEEELPQQGPQEPRKRFSFAYITLQVLLAPFRTFWMYIMATMTQSQEHYHRVNQHKKRTRQMRLVEPIMEFVFIACQVEERPILQWAWQMMAMFFWPLVRVFGGGLLIDKFLEQTVLHVLSEDHIVFYLRLGSDLLWPDGVFIQRADPPTPLQREQMRERAERLLTIAIPANLGSILFETKDLNELQNHVHDILEPVQNKQINKHLLYVLVDLILTKVLPELLVNS
;
A
#
# COMPACT_ATOMS: atom_id res chain seq x y z
N MET A 1 16.15 44.16 19.84
CA MET A 1 14.70 44.16 20.13
C MET A 1 13.97 44.32 18.81
N LEU A 2 13.28 43.26 18.34
CA LEU A 2 12.07 43.27 17.50
C LEU A 2 11.76 41.83 17.06
N ASN A 3 10.52 41.41 17.34
CA ASN A 3 9.78 40.23 16.87
C ASN A 3 10.29 38.81 17.20
N GLN A 4 10.11 38.42 18.47
CA GLN A 4 9.68 37.05 18.77
C GLN A 4 8.25 36.87 18.26
N GLY A 5 8.13 36.42 17.02
CA GLY A 5 6.84 36.05 16.42
C GLY A 5 6.14 35.00 17.28
N SER A 6 4.89 35.26 17.61
CA SER A 6 3.95 34.39 18.28
C SER A 6 4.01 32.96 17.75
N SER A 7 4.69 32.04 18.45
CA SER A 7 4.46 30.61 18.28
C SER A 7 3.01 30.37 18.66
N LEU A 8 2.16 30.20 17.66
CA LEU A 8 0.76 29.89 17.86
C LEU A 8 0.67 28.70 18.84
N ARG A 9 0.10 28.92 20.03
CA ARG A 9 -0.21 27.86 21.02
C ARG A 9 -0.86 26.65 20.31
N PRO A 10 -0.59 25.40 20.71
CA PRO A 10 -1.11 24.20 20.04
C PRO A 10 -2.62 24.28 19.85
N PHE A 11 -3.10 23.97 18.64
CA PHE A 11 -4.50 24.12 18.24
C PHE A 11 -5.46 23.38 19.17
N GLN A 12 -5.12 22.12 19.52
CA GLN A 12 -5.95 21.27 20.37
C GLN A 12 -6.16 21.88 21.76
N LEU A 13 -5.09 22.44 22.34
CA LEU A 13 -5.15 23.05 23.67
C LEU A 13 -6.02 24.31 23.70
N ARG A 14 -6.15 25.04 22.59
CA ARG A 14 -7.01 26.24 22.54
C ARG A 14 -8.48 25.91 22.54
N ILE A 15 -8.85 24.85 21.82
CA ILE A 15 -10.24 24.47 21.63
C ILE A 15 -10.73 23.61 22.80
N LEU A 16 -9.94 22.60 23.17
CA LEU A 16 -10.35 21.60 24.16
C LEU A 16 -10.08 22.02 25.60
N PHE A 17 -9.00 22.77 25.82
CA PHE A 17 -8.54 23.09 27.17
C PHE A 17 -8.18 24.58 27.35
N PRO A 18 -9.08 25.52 27.02
CA PRO A 18 -8.79 26.95 27.12
C PRO A 18 -8.41 27.37 28.55
N HIS A 19 -8.99 26.71 29.56
CA HIS A 19 -8.70 26.93 30.98
C HIS A 19 -7.26 26.54 31.40
N LEU A 20 -6.61 25.61 30.70
CA LEU A 20 -5.21 25.26 30.99
C LEU A 20 -4.24 26.32 30.47
N LEU A 21 -4.66 27.09 29.46
CA LEU A 21 -3.84 28.14 28.88
C LEU A 21 -3.81 29.42 29.74
N THR A 22 -4.75 29.58 30.67
CA THR A 22 -4.78 30.69 31.64
C THR A 22 -3.93 30.40 32.87
N LEU A 23 -3.59 29.12 33.12
CA LEU A 23 -2.76 28.72 34.24
C LEU A 23 -1.26 29.00 34.02
N PRO A 24 -0.51 29.32 35.09
CA PRO A 24 0.95 29.45 35.02
C PRO A 24 1.61 28.18 34.47
N LYS A 25 2.74 28.32 33.75
CA LYS A 25 3.49 27.17 33.20
C LYS A 25 3.97 26.17 34.27
N THR A 26 4.09 26.62 35.52
CA THR A 26 4.54 25.84 36.68
C THR A 26 3.41 25.11 37.42
N ASP A 27 2.14 25.30 37.03
CA ASP A 27 1.00 24.66 37.69
C ASP A 27 0.95 23.15 37.33
N SER A 28 0.84 22.30 38.36
CA SER A 28 0.81 20.84 38.21
C SER A 28 -0.40 20.34 37.42
N ARG A 29 -1.50 21.10 37.40
CA ARG A 29 -2.69 20.82 36.59
C ARG A 29 -2.42 20.97 35.09
N ARG A 30 -1.53 21.90 34.72
CA ARG A 30 -1.10 22.11 33.35
C ARG A 30 -0.09 21.06 32.89
N SER A 31 0.77 20.57 33.79
CA SER A 31 1.75 19.52 33.46
C SER A 31 1.16 18.12 33.34
N ARG A 32 0.00 17.86 33.97
CA ARG A 32 -0.70 16.57 33.95
C ARG A 32 -1.78 16.45 32.87
N ALA A 33 -1.95 17.49 32.06
CA ALA A 33 -2.96 17.56 31.04
C ALA A 33 -2.32 17.75 29.66
N PRO A 34 -2.90 17.18 28.60
CA PRO A 34 -4.12 16.39 28.59
C PRO A 34 -3.94 14.97 29.18
N LYS A 35 -5.05 14.31 29.53
CA LYS A 35 -5.01 12.92 30.03
C LYS A 35 -4.44 12.02 28.93
N ALA A 36 -3.67 11.00 29.30
CA ALA A 36 -3.24 10.01 28.31
C ALA A 36 -4.45 9.23 27.80
N ILE A 37 -4.60 9.14 26.48
CA ILE A 37 -5.65 8.34 25.85
C ILE A 37 -5.08 6.93 25.65
N THR A 38 -3.94 6.83 24.97
CA THR A 38 -3.22 5.62 24.63
C THR A 38 -1.87 5.54 25.35
N GLN A 39 -1.05 4.54 25.02
CA GLN A 39 0.32 4.44 25.52
C GLN A 39 1.32 5.36 24.77
N SER A 40 0.93 5.94 23.63
CA SER A 40 1.79 6.80 22.81
C SER A 40 1.36 8.26 22.91
N LYS A 41 2.31 9.13 23.29
CA LYS A 41 2.10 10.58 23.29
C LYS A 41 1.91 11.16 21.88
N ALA A 42 2.54 10.55 20.88
CA ALA A 42 2.45 11.02 19.50
C ALA A 42 1.05 10.75 18.94
N ILE A 43 0.51 9.56 19.19
CA ILE A 43 -0.87 9.20 18.83
C ILE A 43 -1.88 10.06 19.59
N ASP A 44 -1.70 10.22 20.90
CA ASP A 44 -2.58 11.05 21.74
C ASP A 44 -2.68 12.49 21.23
N LEU A 45 -1.55 13.08 20.79
CA LEU A 45 -1.54 14.43 20.23
C LEU A 45 -2.44 14.53 18.99
N GLU A 46 -2.36 13.56 18.08
CA GLU A 46 -3.18 13.53 16.87
C GLU A 46 -4.65 13.27 17.21
N LEU A 47 -4.96 12.35 18.13
CA LEU A 47 -6.32 12.09 18.61
C LEU A 47 -6.97 13.34 19.22
N TYR A 48 -6.23 14.10 20.01
CA TYR A 48 -6.70 15.39 20.50
C TYR A 48 -6.90 16.42 19.38
N THR A 49 -6.15 16.32 18.27
CA THR A 49 -6.42 17.15 17.06
C THR A 49 -7.78 16.81 16.50
N TYR A 50 -8.06 15.52 16.33
CA TYR A 50 -9.36 15.05 15.86
C TYR A 50 -10.51 15.49 16.76
N PHE A 51 -10.37 15.35 18.08
CA PHE A 51 -11.42 15.80 19.02
C PHE A 51 -11.68 17.30 18.88
N ALA A 52 -10.62 18.11 18.72
CA ALA A 52 -10.74 19.55 18.53
C ALA A 52 -11.45 19.91 17.20
N LEU A 53 -11.11 19.20 16.12
CA LEU A 53 -11.75 19.39 14.81
C LEU A 53 -13.23 18.99 14.84
N LEU A 54 -13.54 17.83 15.45
CA LEU A 54 -14.91 17.36 15.60
C LEU A 54 -15.79 18.36 16.37
N LEU A 55 -15.30 18.86 17.52
CA LEU A 55 -16.01 19.84 18.31
C LEU A 55 -16.19 21.17 17.57
N ARG A 56 -15.13 21.67 16.93
CA ARG A 56 -15.14 22.95 16.22
C ARG A 56 -16.14 22.95 15.06
N ASP A 57 -16.19 21.87 14.28
CA ASP A 57 -16.93 21.87 13.01
C ASP A 57 -18.34 21.27 13.13
N PHE A 58 -18.55 20.32 14.05
CA PHE A 58 -19.83 19.62 14.15
C PHE A 58 -20.65 19.97 15.38
N ILE A 59 -20.07 20.63 16.40
CA ILE A 59 -20.77 20.91 17.66
C ILE A 59 -20.87 22.42 17.90
N HIS A 60 -19.74 23.13 17.89
CA HIS A 60 -19.69 24.57 18.17
C HIS A 60 -20.60 25.44 17.30
N PRO A 61 -20.81 25.19 15.98
CA PRO A 61 -21.61 26.07 15.13
C PRO A 61 -23.07 26.22 15.57
N TRP A 62 -23.67 25.18 16.16
CA TRP A 62 -25.04 25.22 16.66
C TRP A 62 -25.10 25.33 18.18
N TYR A 63 -24.15 24.75 18.92
CA TYR A 63 -24.20 24.73 20.38
C TYR A 63 -24.04 26.14 20.98
N LYS A 64 -23.14 26.97 20.40
CA LYS A 64 -22.94 28.36 20.83
C LYS A 64 -24.11 29.28 20.52
N LEU A 65 -25.03 28.88 19.63
CA LEU A 65 -26.28 29.61 19.39
C LEU A 65 -27.32 29.33 20.48
N LEU A 66 -27.22 28.18 21.15
CA LEU A 66 -28.19 27.73 22.16
C LEU A 66 -27.77 28.14 23.58
N THR A 67 -26.48 28.01 23.91
CA THR A 67 -25.96 28.28 25.26
C THR A 67 -24.51 28.76 25.24
N THR A 68 -24.08 29.40 26.33
CA THR A 68 -22.70 29.81 26.59
C THR A 68 -21.95 28.85 27.54
N ASP A 69 -22.62 27.76 27.92
CA ASP A 69 -22.02 26.73 28.78
C ASP A 69 -20.91 25.98 28.04
N GLU A 70 -19.83 25.65 28.75
CA GLU A 70 -18.67 24.92 28.23
C GLU A 70 -18.62 23.49 28.79
N ASP A 71 -19.53 23.11 29.70
CA ASP A 71 -19.56 21.81 30.35
C ASP A 71 -19.78 20.66 29.36
N LEU A 72 -20.61 20.87 28.32
CA LEU A 72 -20.81 19.87 27.26
C LEU A 72 -19.50 19.52 26.53
N ASN A 73 -18.62 20.50 26.31
CA ASN A 73 -17.34 20.24 25.64
C ASN A 73 -16.48 19.29 26.49
N ALA A 74 -16.45 19.51 27.81
CA ALA A 74 -15.72 18.64 28.74
C ALA A 74 -16.30 17.22 28.77
N GLU A 75 -17.64 17.10 28.81
CA GLU A 75 -18.33 15.80 28.79
C GLU A 75 -18.06 15.02 27.49
N ILE A 76 -18.14 15.69 26.34
CA ILE A 76 -17.87 15.05 25.03
C ILE A 76 -16.42 14.59 24.95
N ILE A 77 -15.45 15.38 25.43
CA ILE A 77 -14.04 14.97 25.47
C ILE A 77 -13.86 13.73 26.35
N GLU A 78 -14.52 13.67 27.51
CA GLU A 78 -14.47 12.51 28.39
C GLU A 78 -15.06 11.27 27.73
N ILE A 79 -16.23 11.40 27.09
CA ILE A 79 -16.89 10.31 26.35
C ILE A 79 -16.00 9.82 25.19
N LEU A 80 -15.47 10.73 24.36
CA LEU A 80 -14.59 10.38 23.24
C LEU A 80 -13.31 9.70 23.72
N THR A 81 -12.70 10.19 24.81
CA THR A 81 -11.52 9.57 25.42
C THR A 81 -11.81 8.14 25.84
N LEU A 82 -12.94 7.91 26.52
CA LEU A 82 -13.35 6.58 26.96
C LEU A 82 -13.66 5.64 25.79
N ILE A 83 -14.31 6.13 24.74
CA ILE A 83 -14.59 5.35 23.53
C ILE A 83 -13.27 4.94 22.87
N VAL A 84 -12.34 5.88 22.69
CA VAL A 84 -11.04 5.58 22.05
C VAL A 84 -10.22 4.61 22.89
N GLN A 85 -10.21 4.73 24.23
CA GLN A 85 -9.55 3.77 25.11
C GLN A 85 -10.13 2.36 25.00
N LYS A 86 -11.46 2.23 24.93
CA LYS A 86 -12.11 0.93 24.72
C LYS A 86 -11.77 0.36 23.34
N LEU A 87 -11.77 1.18 22.30
CA LEU A 87 -11.42 0.77 20.94
C LEU A 87 -9.94 0.37 20.84
N GLU A 88 -9.02 1.16 21.38
CA GLU A 88 -7.58 0.85 21.44
C GLU A 88 -7.37 -0.52 22.08
N LYS A 89 -7.95 -0.74 23.26
CA LYS A 89 -7.82 -2.03 23.96
C LYS A 89 -8.28 -3.19 23.08
N ARG A 90 -9.44 -3.09 22.43
CA ARG A 90 -9.97 -4.13 21.53
C ARG A 90 -9.07 -4.33 20.31
N LEU A 91 -8.65 -3.24 19.66
CA LEU A 91 -7.79 -3.28 18.49
C LEU A 91 -6.42 -3.90 18.80
N CYS A 92 -5.88 -3.71 20.00
CA CYS A 92 -4.59 -4.26 20.41
C CYS A 92 -4.68 -5.70 20.96
N GLU A 93 -5.74 -6.05 21.68
CA GLU A 93 -5.85 -7.33 22.39
C GLU A 93 -6.69 -8.38 21.66
N GLU A 94 -7.77 -7.98 20.98
CA GLU A 94 -8.79 -8.89 20.44
C GLU A 94 -8.64 -9.12 18.93
N VAL A 95 -8.13 -8.14 18.18
CA VAL A 95 -8.05 -8.21 16.71
C VAL A 95 -6.76 -8.88 16.24
N ASP A 96 -6.90 -9.97 15.47
CA ASP A 96 -5.77 -10.53 14.73
C ASP A 96 -5.59 -9.80 13.39
N TRP A 97 -4.73 -8.79 13.40
CA TRP A 97 -4.37 -8.02 12.21
C TRP A 97 -3.66 -8.82 11.13
N THR A 98 -2.98 -9.91 11.50
CA THR A 98 -2.30 -10.78 10.53
C THR A 98 -3.35 -11.49 9.68
N GLU A 99 -4.39 -12.03 10.32
CA GLU A 99 -5.51 -12.65 9.63
C GLU A 99 -6.29 -11.62 8.80
N LEU A 100 -6.63 -10.47 9.39
CA LEU A 100 -7.42 -9.44 8.70
C LEU A 100 -6.71 -8.90 7.45
N ILE A 101 -5.42 -8.56 7.55
CA ILE A 101 -4.67 -7.90 6.45
C ILE A 101 -4.16 -8.90 5.42
N LEU A 102 -3.72 -10.10 5.83
CA LEU A 102 -3.06 -11.04 4.91
C LEU A 102 -4.02 -12.12 4.38
N LEU A 103 -5.14 -12.37 5.05
CA LEU A 103 -6.10 -13.41 4.63
C LEU A 103 -7.43 -12.82 4.18
N ASP A 104 -8.08 -12.02 5.02
CA ASP A 104 -9.46 -11.61 4.75
C ASP A 104 -9.53 -10.46 3.73
N LEU A 105 -8.69 -9.43 3.88
CA LEU A 105 -8.64 -8.31 2.96
C LEU A 105 -8.25 -8.73 1.52
N PRO A 106 -7.21 -9.53 1.28
CA PRO A 106 -6.86 -9.93 -0.09
C PRO A 106 -7.95 -10.79 -0.73
N LYS A 107 -8.62 -11.68 0.02
CA LYS A 107 -9.77 -12.46 -0.49
C LYS A 107 -10.91 -11.55 -0.91
N LEU A 108 -11.25 -10.57 -0.06
CA LEU A 108 -12.30 -9.60 -0.36
C LEU A 108 -11.97 -8.83 -1.65
N LEU A 109 -10.74 -8.33 -1.77
CA LEU A 109 -10.27 -7.64 -2.97
C LEU A 109 -10.27 -8.54 -4.22
N SER A 110 -9.85 -9.80 -4.10
CA SER A 110 -9.91 -10.80 -5.17
C SER A 110 -11.32 -10.96 -5.71
N ILE A 111 -12.30 -11.16 -4.83
CA ILE A 111 -13.71 -11.33 -5.19
C ILE A 111 -14.21 -10.04 -5.85
N HIS A 112 -13.94 -8.87 -5.25
CA HIS A 112 -14.35 -7.58 -5.79
C HIS A 112 -13.83 -7.33 -7.21
N TYR A 113 -12.54 -7.57 -7.45
CA TYR A 113 -11.91 -7.40 -8.76
C TYR A 113 -12.43 -8.40 -9.79
N TYR A 114 -12.60 -9.66 -9.38
CA TYR A 114 -13.15 -10.70 -10.24
C TYR A 114 -14.59 -10.37 -10.66
N ASP A 115 -15.43 -10.00 -9.70
CA ASP A 115 -16.84 -9.66 -9.93
C ASP A 115 -16.98 -8.41 -10.81
N PHE A 116 -16.13 -7.39 -10.60
CA PHE A 116 -16.10 -6.19 -11.43
C PHE A 116 -15.87 -6.54 -12.90
N ARG A 117 -14.86 -7.37 -13.17
CA ARG A 117 -14.51 -7.78 -14.52
C ARG A 117 -15.57 -8.69 -15.14
N GLN A 118 -16.20 -9.54 -14.34
CA GLN A 118 -17.32 -10.34 -14.83
C GLN A 118 -18.52 -9.45 -15.19
N ALA A 119 -18.87 -8.46 -14.36
CA ALA A 119 -19.90 -7.48 -14.68
C ALA A 119 -19.56 -6.69 -15.97
N LYS A 120 -18.31 -6.24 -16.11
CA LYS A 120 -17.81 -5.56 -17.31
C LYS A 120 -17.91 -6.44 -18.57
N ARG A 121 -17.48 -7.71 -18.48
CA ARG A 121 -17.60 -8.68 -19.59
C ARG A 121 -19.06 -8.90 -19.98
N ARG A 122 -19.98 -9.04 -19.01
CA ARG A 122 -21.41 -9.18 -19.28
C ARG A 122 -21.98 -7.95 -20.01
N LEU A 123 -21.59 -6.75 -19.60
CA LEU A 123 -22.00 -5.51 -20.27
C LEU A 123 -21.61 -5.48 -21.76
N TYR A 124 -20.43 -5.99 -22.13
CA TYR A 124 -20.01 -6.06 -23.53
C TYR A 124 -20.67 -7.20 -24.32
N MET A 125 -21.09 -8.29 -23.67
CA MET A 125 -21.73 -9.41 -24.37
C MET A 125 -23.24 -9.20 -24.55
N ASP A 126 -23.86 -8.41 -23.67
CA ASP A 126 -25.30 -8.19 -23.65
C ASP A 126 -25.70 -6.96 -24.51
N HIS A 127 -25.44 -7.04 -25.81
CA HIS A 127 -25.85 -6.00 -26.77
C HIS A 127 -27.35 -6.07 -27.17
N GLY A 128 -28.12 -7.00 -26.59
CA GLY A 128 -29.48 -7.33 -27.04
C GLY A 128 -30.59 -7.29 -25.98
N SER A 129 -30.27 -7.16 -24.68
CA SER A 129 -31.26 -7.05 -23.59
C SER A 129 -31.11 -5.70 -22.91
N GLY A 130 -32.23 -5.01 -22.64
CA GLY A 130 -32.27 -3.61 -22.23
C GLY A 130 -31.26 -3.24 -21.14
N SER A 131 -30.32 -2.39 -21.51
CA SER A 131 -29.21 -1.81 -20.73
C SER A 131 -29.35 -1.90 -19.20
N SER A 132 -28.68 -2.86 -18.58
CA SER A 132 -28.30 -2.76 -17.16
C SER A 132 -26.96 -2.03 -17.08
N SER A 133 -26.84 -1.01 -16.24
CA SER A 133 -25.56 -0.29 -16.11
C SER A 133 -24.51 -1.20 -15.49
N LEU A 134 -23.22 -0.87 -15.68
CA LEU A 134 -22.12 -1.62 -15.01
C LEU A 134 -22.34 -1.72 -13.50
N VAL A 135 -22.84 -0.64 -12.89
CA VAL A 135 -23.11 -0.55 -11.46
C VAL A 135 -24.24 -1.48 -11.05
N ASP A 136 -25.32 -1.56 -11.84
CA ASP A 136 -26.46 -2.43 -11.53
C ASP A 136 -26.07 -3.91 -11.65
N LEU A 137 -25.31 -4.26 -12.70
CA LEU A 137 -24.78 -5.61 -12.88
C LEU A 137 -23.86 -5.99 -11.73
N PHE A 138 -22.98 -5.07 -11.32
CA PHE A 138 -22.08 -5.28 -10.19
C PHE A 138 -22.83 -5.42 -8.86
N HIS A 139 -23.83 -4.58 -8.62
CA HIS A 139 -24.69 -4.67 -7.44
C HIS A 139 -25.42 -6.01 -7.36
N GLY A 140 -25.88 -6.55 -8.50
CA GLY A 140 -26.48 -7.88 -8.56
C GLY A 140 -25.51 -9.01 -8.21
N MET A 141 -24.19 -8.79 -8.37
CA MET A 141 -23.14 -9.73 -7.97
C MET A 141 -22.73 -9.57 -6.50
N GLN A 142 -22.58 -8.32 -6.03
CA GLN A 142 -22.20 -7.97 -4.66
C GLN A 142 -23.27 -7.14 -3.98
N PRO A 143 -24.46 -7.71 -3.67
CA PRO A 143 -25.54 -6.94 -3.07
C PRO A 143 -25.17 -6.49 -1.66
N HIS A 144 -25.45 -5.22 -1.35
CA HIS A 144 -25.25 -4.66 -0.01
C HIS A 144 -26.46 -3.83 0.40
N PHE A 145 -26.89 -3.96 1.67
CA PHE A 145 -28.11 -3.30 2.19
C PHE A 145 -28.08 -1.77 2.03
N ALA A 146 -26.93 -1.15 2.32
CA ALA A 146 -26.76 0.31 2.22
C ALA A 146 -26.90 0.87 0.79
N LEU A 147 -26.73 0.02 -0.23
CA LEU A 147 -26.66 0.42 -1.64
C LEU A 147 -27.87 -0.04 -2.44
N GLN A 148 -28.92 -0.50 -1.78
CA GLN A 148 -30.18 -0.83 -2.45
C GLN A 148 -30.78 0.42 -3.11
N PRO A 149 -31.50 0.27 -4.24
CA PRO A 149 -32.08 1.39 -5.00
C PRO A 149 -33.34 1.96 -4.33
N VAL A 150 -33.27 2.21 -3.02
CA VAL A 150 -34.33 2.81 -2.21
C VAL A 150 -33.75 4.03 -1.51
N GLU A 151 -34.52 5.13 -1.51
CA GLU A 151 -34.09 6.38 -0.91
C GLU A 151 -33.71 6.21 0.57
N ASN A 152 -32.65 6.91 1.00
CA ASN A 152 -32.16 6.95 2.39
C ASN A 152 -31.66 5.63 3.00
N ARG A 153 -31.60 4.50 2.27
CA ARG A 153 -31.07 3.23 2.79
C ARG A 153 -29.65 3.33 3.33
N GLU A 154 -28.82 4.11 2.64
CA GLU A 154 -27.45 4.38 3.08
C GLU A 154 -27.43 5.00 4.48
N LYS A 155 -28.29 5.99 4.73
CA LYS A 155 -28.42 6.66 6.03
C LYS A 155 -29.01 5.75 7.10
N GLU A 156 -30.02 4.96 6.75
CA GLU A 156 -30.62 3.97 7.66
C GLU A 156 -29.59 2.94 8.13
N TYR A 157 -28.80 2.40 7.19
CA TYR A 157 -27.71 1.48 7.51
C TYR A 157 -26.69 2.13 8.45
N LEU A 158 -26.21 3.34 8.12
CA LEU A 158 -25.23 4.04 8.96
C LEU A 158 -25.78 4.38 10.35
N ALA A 159 -27.05 4.77 10.44
CA ALA A 159 -27.69 5.04 11.73
C ALA A 159 -27.84 3.77 12.58
N ALA A 160 -28.25 2.64 11.97
CA ALA A 160 -28.37 1.36 12.66
C ALA A 160 -27.01 0.80 13.11
N LEU A 161 -25.98 0.97 12.27
CA LEU A 161 -24.61 0.63 12.58
C LEU A 161 -24.12 1.43 13.79
N VAL A 162 -24.27 2.75 13.77
CA VAL A 162 -23.86 3.62 14.88
C VAL A 162 -24.64 3.32 16.16
N GLU A 163 -25.95 3.10 16.11
CA GLU A 163 -26.74 2.70 17.27
C GLU A 163 -26.16 1.44 17.93
N SER A 164 -25.81 0.45 17.12
CA SER A 164 -25.21 -0.80 17.59
C SER A 164 -23.81 -0.60 18.18
N LEU A 165 -23.00 0.28 17.58
CA LEU A 165 -21.70 0.68 18.13
C LEU A 165 -21.85 1.37 19.50
N LEU A 166 -22.79 2.32 19.61
CA LEU A 166 -23.02 3.09 20.84
C LEU A 166 -23.45 2.18 21.99
N LYS A 167 -24.22 1.12 21.73
CA LYS A 167 -24.62 0.13 22.74
C LYS A 167 -23.43 -0.57 23.39
N ILE A 168 -22.36 -0.80 22.64
CA ILE A 168 -21.15 -1.49 23.11
C ILE A 168 -20.13 -0.48 23.70
N LEU A 169 -19.95 0.66 23.03
CA LEU A 169 -18.88 1.60 23.33
C LEU A 169 -19.23 2.58 24.45
N LEU A 170 -20.49 3.02 24.57
CA LEU A 170 -20.88 3.95 25.64
C LEU A 170 -20.99 3.25 27.00
N GLN A 171 -20.94 4.05 28.08
CA GLN A 171 -21.27 3.54 29.40
C GLN A 171 -22.79 3.38 29.56
N PRO A 172 -23.28 2.46 30.40
CA PRO A 172 -24.71 2.27 30.60
C PRO A 172 -25.44 3.53 31.10
N LYS A 173 -24.75 4.43 31.81
CA LYS A 173 -25.32 5.72 32.23
C LYS A 173 -25.61 6.64 31.04
N ASP A 174 -24.68 6.71 30.08
CA ASP A 174 -24.74 7.65 28.95
C ASP A 174 -25.65 7.09 27.86
N TYR A 175 -25.63 5.77 27.63
CA TYR A 175 -26.52 5.11 26.67
C TYR A 175 -28.00 5.19 27.07
N LYS A 176 -28.32 5.24 28.37
CA LYS A 176 -29.69 5.44 28.86
C LYS A 176 -30.24 6.84 28.57
N SER A 177 -29.37 7.83 28.38
CA SER A 177 -29.81 9.18 28.02
C SER A 177 -30.22 9.22 26.56
N GLU A 178 -31.52 9.33 26.30
CA GLU A 178 -32.05 9.36 24.93
C GLU A 178 -31.49 10.55 24.14
N CYS A 179 -31.36 11.71 24.78
CA CYS A 179 -30.82 12.91 24.14
C CYS A 179 -29.37 12.70 23.67
N VAL A 180 -28.50 12.19 24.55
CA VAL A 180 -27.08 11.93 24.20
C VAL A 180 -26.99 10.86 23.13
N ARG A 181 -27.74 9.76 23.27
CA ARG A 181 -27.74 8.66 22.31
C ARG A 181 -28.16 9.12 20.91
N HIS A 182 -29.28 9.85 20.79
CA HIS A 182 -29.75 10.35 19.50
C HIS A 182 -28.80 11.40 18.92
N LEU A 183 -28.35 12.36 19.73
CA LEU A 183 -27.43 13.41 19.27
C LEU A 183 -26.12 12.81 18.73
N VAL A 184 -25.48 11.94 19.52
CA VAL A 184 -24.21 11.30 19.12
C VAL A 184 -24.44 10.39 17.92
N ARG A 185 -25.58 9.68 17.83
CA ARG A 185 -25.90 8.86 16.67
C ARG A 185 -25.97 9.69 15.39
N GLU A 186 -26.76 10.75 15.38
CA GLU A 186 -26.95 11.57 14.16
C GLU A 186 -25.65 12.28 13.75
N ILE A 187 -24.82 12.72 14.72
CA ILE A 187 -23.50 13.29 14.43
C ILE A 187 -22.59 12.22 13.80
N LEU A 188 -22.47 11.05 14.41
CA LEU A 188 -21.57 10.01 13.91
C LEU A 188 -22.05 9.42 12.57
N SER A 189 -23.34 9.15 12.40
CA SER A 189 -23.86 8.53 11.16
C SER A 189 -23.85 9.51 9.98
N ASN A 190 -24.46 10.68 10.13
CA ASN A 190 -24.70 11.60 9.01
C ASN A 190 -23.54 12.56 8.78
N LEU A 191 -22.87 13.02 9.84
CA LEU A 191 -21.82 14.04 9.73
C LEU A 191 -20.41 13.44 9.65
N VAL A 192 -20.18 12.27 10.23
CA VAL A 192 -18.85 11.63 10.23
C VAL A 192 -18.79 10.48 9.23
N LEU A 193 -19.48 9.37 9.47
CA LEU A 193 -19.36 8.14 8.67
C LEU A 193 -19.80 8.35 7.22
N SER A 194 -20.94 9.00 6.98
CA SER A 194 -21.42 9.27 5.63
C SER A 194 -20.42 10.08 4.81
N ASN A 195 -19.81 11.12 5.41
CA ASN A 195 -18.81 11.93 4.74
C ASN A 195 -17.50 11.17 4.51
N ILE A 196 -17.06 10.34 5.47
CA ILE A 196 -15.88 9.48 5.30
C ILE A 196 -16.06 8.53 4.12
N ILE A 197 -17.22 7.87 4.02
CA ILE A 197 -17.50 6.93 2.93
C ILE A 197 -17.58 7.67 1.60
N GLU A 198 -18.22 8.83 1.56
CA GLU A 198 -18.35 9.63 0.35
C GLU A 198 -17.00 10.14 -0.18
N VAL A 199 -16.08 10.49 0.73
CA VAL A 199 -14.71 10.93 0.40
C VAL A 199 -13.84 9.76 -0.01
N LEU A 200 -13.81 8.66 0.75
CA LEU A 200 -12.98 7.49 0.44
C LEU A 200 -13.44 6.73 -0.80
N ALA A 201 -14.73 6.79 -1.14
CA ALA A 201 -15.25 6.18 -2.36
C ALA A 201 -14.85 6.97 -3.62
N ASP A 202 -14.51 8.26 -3.49
CA ASP A 202 -14.16 9.10 -4.62
C ASP A 202 -12.82 8.65 -5.24
N PRO A 203 -12.76 8.34 -6.55
CA PRO A 203 -11.53 7.88 -7.20
C PRO A 203 -10.36 8.85 -7.04
N TYR A 204 -10.64 10.16 -7.08
CA TYR A 204 -9.63 11.20 -6.86
C TYR A 204 -8.95 11.06 -5.49
N THR A 205 -9.73 10.78 -4.44
CA THR A 205 -9.22 10.53 -3.10
C THR A 205 -8.34 9.30 -3.07
N ILE A 206 -8.74 8.21 -3.75
CA ILE A 206 -7.95 6.98 -3.84
C ILE A 206 -6.60 7.26 -4.53
N HIS A 207 -6.60 7.98 -5.66
CA HIS A 207 -5.37 8.39 -6.34
C HIS A 207 -4.48 9.28 -5.47
N MET A 208 -5.06 10.23 -4.75
CA MET A 208 -4.33 11.06 -3.80
C MET A 208 -3.71 10.24 -2.66
N ILE A 209 -4.43 9.26 -2.13
CA ILE A 209 -3.92 8.33 -1.10
C ILE A 209 -2.72 7.56 -1.67
N ILE A 210 -2.82 7.03 -2.90
CA ILE A 210 -1.73 6.33 -3.57
C ILE A 210 -0.50 7.25 -3.69
N CYS A 211 -0.67 8.48 -4.17
CA CYS A 211 0.41 9.45 -4.28
C CYS A 211 1.09 9.72 -2.94
N LYS A 212 0.31 9.94 -1.87
CA LYS A 212 0.85 10.19 -0.52
C LYS A 212 1.60 8.98 0.05
N LEU A 213 1.10 7.76 -0.19
CA LEU A 213 1.78 6.52 0.23
C LEU A 213 3.08 6.28 -0.53
N LEU A 214 3.15 6.71 -1.79
CA LEU A 214 4.32 6.58 -2.66
C LEU A 214 5.18 7.85 -2.70
N GLY A 215 5.06 8.74 -1.70
CA GLY A 215 5.78 10.01 -1.63
C GLY A 215 7.32 9.87 -1.75
N SER A 216 7.88 8.73 -1.32
CA SER A 216 9.32 8.46 -1.46
C SER A 216 9.81 8.34 -2.91
N TYR A 217 8.91 8.04 -3.85
CA TYR A 217 9.23 7.90 -5.28
C TYR A 217 9.02 9.20 -6.06
N GLU A 218 8.51 10.27 -5.45
CA GLU A 218 8.25 11.54 -6.16
C GLU A 218 9.50 12.13 -6.78
N THR A 219 10.63 12.13 -6.09
CA THR A 219 11.91 12.61 -6.64
C THR A 219 12.32 11.80 -7.87
N THR A 220 12.15 10.47 -7.84
CA THR A 220 12.47 9.63 -8.99
C THR A 220 11.52 9.84 -10.16
N LEU A 221 10.24 10.14 -9.90
CA LEU A 221 9.28 10.50 -10.94
C LEU A 221 9.66 11.83 -11.60
N ASP A 222 9.96 12.86 -10.81
CA ASP A 222 10.33 14.19 -11.34
C ASP A 222 11.57 14.11 -12.24
N GLU A 223 12.56 13.28 -11.88
CA GLU A 223 13.74 13.02 -12.73
C GLU A 223 13.39 12.28 -14.03
N LEU A 224 12.51 11.28 -13.96
CA LEU A 224 12.08 10.50 -15.13
C LEU A 224 11.24 11.33 -16.09
N GLU A 225 10.35 12.18 -15.57
CA GLU A 225 9.58 13.15 -16.36
C GLU A 225 10.50 14.18 -17.02
N ALA A 226 11.49 14.70 -16.29
CA ALA A 226 12.50 15.60 -16.86
C ALA A 226 13.34 14.93 -17.97
N SER A 227 13.55 13.62 -17.88
CA SER A 227 14.26 12.83 -18.89
C SER A 227 13.40 12.41 -20.10
N ALA A 228 12.13 12.82 -20.17
CA ALA A 228 11.17 12.48 -21.22
C ALA A 228 11.03 10.96 -21.50
N ARG A 229 11.19 10.13 -20.45
CA ARG A 229 11.04 8.66 -20.56
C ARG A 229 9.59 8.20 -20.59
N PHE A 230 8.69 9.00 -20.03
CA PHE A 230 7.24 8.84 -20.24
C PHE A 230 6.87 9.55 -21.55
N GLN A 231 5.98 8.95 -22.33
CA GLN A 231 5.41 9.62 -23.50
C GLN A 231 4.75 10.93 -23.06
N GLU A 232 4.89 11.96 -23.89
CA GLU A 232 4.11 13.17 -23.78
C GLU A 232 2.63 12.80 -23.87
N THR A 233 1.94 12.77 -22.73
CA THR A 233 0.49 12.60 -22.71
C THR A 233 -0.19 13.82 -23.32
N TYR A 234 -1.43 13.62 -23.78
CA TYR A 234 -2.31 14.63 -24.39
C TYR A 234 -2.23 16.03 -23.73
N PHE A 235 -1.96 16.11 -22.42
CA PHE A 235 -1.83 17.35 -21.68
C PHE A 235 -0.45 18.01 -21.70
N SER A 236 0.66 17.25 -21.72
CA SER A 236 2.01 17.82 -21.94
C SER A 236 2.14 18.50 -23.31
N ALA A 237 1.37 17.99 -24.29
CA ALA A 237 1.19 18.60 -25.60
C ALA A 237 0.29 19.86 -25.57
N LEU A 238 -0.66 19.96 -24.62
CA LEU A 238 -1.51 21.15 -24.43
C LEU A 238 -0.82 22.27 -23.65
N THR A 239 0.14 21.96 -22.78
CA THR A 239 0.85 22.96 -21.96
C THR A 239 2.14 23.49 -22.61
N ASN A 240 2.46 23.13 -23.87
CA ASN A 240 3.69 23.55 -24.57
C ASN A 240 4.95 23.40 -23.68
N GLY A 241 5.08 22.29 -22.96
CA GLY A 241 6.23 22.06 -22.08
C GLY A 241 6.32 22.97 -20.84
N GLN A 242 5.27 23.72 -20.50
CA GLN A 242 5.17 24.30 -19.16
C GLN A 242 4.88 23.17 -18.18
N SER A 243 5.88 22.87 -17.35
CA SER A 243 5.71 22.04 -16.15
C SER A 243 4.46 22.52 -15.40
N PRO A 244 3.62 21.61 -14.86
CA PRO A 244 2.45 22.00 -14.08
C PRO A 244 2.87 23.05 -13.04
N PRO A 245 2.02 24.05 -12.74
CA PRO A 245 2.33 24.98 -11.68
C PRO A 245 2.62 24.15 -10.45
N LYS A 246 3.88 24.18 -9.99
CA LYS A 246 4.27 23.60 -8.71
C LYS A 246 3.21 24.03 -7.73
N LEU A 247 2.57 23.08 -7.05
CA LEU A 247 1.78 23.33 -5.85
C LEU A 247 2.70 24.07 -4.87
N LYS A 248 2.79 25.40 -5.02
CA LYS A 248 3.68 26.24 -4.26
C LYS A 248 3.01 26.50 -2.93
N GLU A 249 3.71 26.01 -1.90
CA GLU A 249 3.84 26.67 -0.61
C GLU A 249 2.60 26.66 0.30
N GLY A 250 2.16 25.45 0.65
CA GLY A 250 1.47 25.16 1.92
C GLY A 250 2.24 24.20 2.84
N LEU A 251 3.08 23.32 2.29
CA LEU A 251 3.70 22.19 3.01
C LEU A 251 5.17 22.39 3.42
N LYS A 252 5.65 23.63 3.60
CA LYS A 252 7.07 23.87 3.97
C LYS A 252 7.35 24.17 5.44
N ASN A 253 6.35 24.14 6.32
CA ASN A 253 6.58 24.33 7.76
C ASN A 253 6.22 23.10 8.60
N THR A 254 6.81 21.96 8.25
CA THR A 254 7.11 20.91 9.24
C THR A 254 8.60 20.68 9.20
N GLN A 255 9.28 21.47 10.01
CA GLN A 255 10.70 21.33 10.33
C GLN A 255 10.86 20.00 11.09
N PHE A 256 10.94 18.90 10.36
CA PHE A 256 11.43 17.63 10.89
C PHE A 256 12.93 17.81 11.14
N MET A 257 13.32 17.75 12.40
CA MET A 257 14.71 17.68 12.80
C MET A 257 15.33 16.44 12.15
N SER A 258 16.28 16.68 11.25
CA SER A 258 17.13 15.67 10.67
C SER A 258 17.97 15.01 11.76
N SER A 259 17.86 13.69 11.84
CA SER A 259 18.93 12.83 12.32
C SER A 259 18.78 11.46 11.66
N ASN A 260 19.25 11.36 10.42
CA ASN A 260 20.06 10.25 9.90
C ASN A 260 20.22 10.33 8.37
N ASP A 261 20.86 11.40 7.90
CA ASP A 261 21.57 11.38 6.62
C ASP A 261 22.98 10.85 6.87
N VAL A 262 23.19 9.53 6.80
CA VAL A 262 24.40 8.89 6.23
C VAL A 262 24.08 7.39 6.05
N LYS A 263 23.61 6.95 4.87
CA LYS A 263 24.07 5.70 4.17
C LYS A 263 23.21 5.19 3.01
N THR A 264 22.02 5.73 2.70
CA THR A 264 21.18 5.12 1.65
C THR A 264 21.18 5.85 0.30
N ALA A 265 21.70 7.08 0.22
CA ALA A 265 21.83 7.80 -1.06
C ALA A 265 23.11 7.45 -1.88
N ALA A 266 24.09 6.77 -1.28
CA ALA A 266 25.34 6.41 -1.97
C ALA A 266 25.26 5.07 -2.74
N ALA A 267 24.26 4.23 -2.47
CA ALA A 267 24.17 2.89 -3.05
C ALA A 267 23.52 2.88 -4.45
N ALA A 268 22.61 3.83 -4.75
CA ALA A 268 21.89 3.87 -6.03
C ALA A 268 22.72 4.51 -7.16
N ALA A 269 23.51 5.54 -6.87
CA ALA A 269 24.39 6.18 -7.87
C ALA A 269 25.62 5.34 -8.24
N ALA A 270 26.14 4.53 -7.30
CA ALA A 270 27.26 3.63 -7.56
C ALA A 270 26.89 2.43 -8.46
N ALA A 271 25.61 2.03 -8.48
CA ALA A 271 25.12 0.92 -9.31
C ALA A 271 25.08 1.29 -10.81
N ALA A 272 24.74 2.53 -11.16
CA ALA A 272 24.70 2.98 -12.55
C ALA A 272 26.11 3.13 -13.17
N ALA A 273 27.09 3.61 -12.41
CA ALA A 273 28.47 3.73 -12.88
C ALA A 273 29.20 2.37 -13.00
N ALA A 274 28.81 1.37 -12.20
CA ALA A 274 29.36 0.01 -12.26
C ALA A 274 28.90 -0.80 -13.49
N VAL A 275 27.75 -0.45 -14.07
CA VAL A 275 27.20 -1.11 -15.26
C VAL A 275 27.98 -0.71 -16.52
N ALA A 276 28.29 0.58 -16.70
CA ALA A 276 29.09 1.06 -17.84
C ALA A 276 30.54 0.53 -17.82
N LYS A 277 31.13 0.35 -16.63
CA LYS A 277 32.49 -0.18 -16.47
C LYS A 277 32.58 -1.69 -16.77
N LYS A 278 31.53 -2.46 -16.45
CA LYS A 278 31.42 -3.88 -16.78
C LYS A 278 31.24 -4.13 -18.28
N GLU A 279 30.59 -3.22 -18.98
CA GLU A 279 30.37 -3.33 -20.43
C GLU A 279 31.68 -3.09 -21.22
N GLN A 280 32.51 -2.13 -20.79
CA GLN A 280 33.85 -1.92 -21.37
C GLN A 280 34.84 -3.04 -21.05
N GLU A 281 34.79 -3.61 -19.84
CA GLU A 281 35.62 -4.78 -19.49
C GLU A 281 35.23 -6.02 -20.30
N ALA A 282 33.93 -6.23 -20.55
CA ALA A 282 33.42 -7.34 -21.36
C ALA A 282 33.84 -7.23 -22.84
N GLU A 283 33.87 -6.03 -23.42
CA GLU A 283 34.42 -5.79 -24.77
C GLU A 283 35.93 -6.00 -24.84
N SER A 284 36.68 -5.68 -23.78
CA SER A 284 38.13 -5.92 -23.74
C SER A 284 38.47 -7.41 -23.66
N LEU A 285 37.70 -8.18 -22.87
CA LEU A 285 37.84 -9.62 -22.69
C LEU A 285 37.50 -10.41 -23.96
N THR A 286 36.47 -9.98 -24.69
CA THR A 286 36.09 -10.60 -25.97
C THR A 286 37.15 -10.38 -27.06
N LYS A 287 37.76 -9.18 -27.15
CA LYS A 287 38.91 -8.92 -28.04
C LYS A 287 40.14 -9.74 -27.64
N GLN A 288 40.37 -9.94 -26.35
CA GLN A 288 41.50 -10.74 -25.86
C GLN A 288 41.31 -12.25 -26.14
N MET A 289 40.08 -12.76 -26.07
CA MET A 289 39.75 -14.13 -26.47
C MET A 289 39.92 -14.36 -27.97
N GLN A 290 39.57 -13.40 -28.82
CA GLN A 290 39.77 -13.50 -30.27
C GLN A 290 41.25 -13.58 -30.66
N ARG A 291 42.12 -12.79 -30.02
CA ARG A 291 43.58 -12.85 -30.25
C ARG A 291 44.19 -14.20 -29.84
N LEU A 292 43.74 -14.77 -28.72
CA LEU A 292 44.20 -16.09 -28.26
C LEU A 292 43.74 -17.23 -29.19
N GLN A 293 42.61 -17.08 -29.88
CA GLN A 293 42.15 -18.04 -30.89
C GLN A 293 42.96 -17.95 -32.19
N GLU A 294 43.35 -16.74 -32.62
CA GLU A 294 44.24 -16.56 -33.77
C GLU A 294 45.66 -17.08 -33.51
N GLU A 295 46.20 -16.90 -32.31
CA GLU A 295 47.49 -17.47 -31.93
C GLU A 295 47.47 -19.01 -31.89
N ARG A 296 46.34 -19.63 -31.50
CA ARG A 296 46.18 -21.09 -31.60
C ARG A 296 46.14 -21.56 -33.04
N ARG A 297 45.42 -20.89 -33.94
CA ARG A 297 45.42 -21.23 -35.38
C ARG A 297 46.81 -21.12 -36.01
N LYS A 298 47.62 -20.12 -35.61
CA LYS A 298 49.01 -19.99 -36.08
C LYS A 298 49.95 -21.06 -35.49
N LYS A 299 49.67 -21.56 -34.29
CA LYS A 299 50.42 -22.69 -33.69
C LYS A 299 50.03 -24.04 -34.29
N GLU A 300 48.76 -24.23 -34.64
CA GLU A 300 48.29 -25.44 -35.34
C GLU A 300 48.80 -25.51 -36.78
N GLY A 301 48.92 -24.37 -37.48
CA GLY A 301 49.54 -24.31 -38.80
C GLY A 301 51.05 -24.58 -38.80
N LYS A 302 51.75 -24.29 -37.69
CA LYS A 302 53.19 -24.59 -37.54
C LYS A 302 53.48 -26.01 -37.04
N LEU A 303 52.50 -26.73 -36.53
CA LEU A 303 52.66 -28.11 -36.04
C LEU A 303 52.40 -29.16 -37.14
N GLY A 304 51.97 -28.72 -38.33
CA GLY A 304 51.67 -29.59 -39.47
C GLY A 304 52.85 -29.84 -40.44
N GLU A 305 53.94 -29.07 -40.33
CA GLU A 305 55.11 -29.18 -41.23
C GLU A 305 56.27 -30.01 -40.68
N ASP A 306 56.33 -30.30 -39.37
CA ASP A 306 57.52 -30.89 -38.72
C ASP A 306 57.41 -32.39 -38.39
N ILE A 307 56.43 -33.15 -38.92
CA ILE A 307 56.33 -34.60 -38.65
C ILE A 307 56.02 -35.37 -39.94
N LEU A 308 56.97 -35.36 -40.87
CA LEU A 308 57.19 -36.44 -41.82
C LEU A 308 58.62 -36.92 -41.59
N GLU A 309 58.82 -37.85 -40.67
CA GLU A 309 59.82 -38.94 -40.74
C GLU A 309 59.86 -39.77 -39.44
N GLU A 310 59.96 -41.09 -39.65
CA GLU A 310 60.53 -42.13 -38.79
C GLU A 310 59.78 -42.77 -37.58
N GLU A 311 59.35 -44.01 -37.86
CA GLU A 311 59.46 -45.28 -37.10
C GLU A 311 58.67 -45.57 -35.79
N LEU A 312 57.85 -46.63 -35.88
CA LEU A 312 57.24 -47.45 -34.80
C LEU A 312 58.34 -48.25 -34.03
N PRO A 313 58.15 -48.79 -32.79
CA PRO A 313 56.88 -49.25 -32.19
C PRO A 313 56.70 -49.12 -30.64
N GLN A 314 55.51 -49.58 -30.18
CA GLN A 314 55.16 -50.17 -28.88
C GLN A 314 54.15 -49.42 -27.98
N GLN A 315 53.03 -50.11 -27.74
CA GLN A 315 51.83 -49.71 -27.02
C GLN A 315 52.03 -49.70 -25.49
N GLY A 316 51.57 -48.63 -24.84
CA GLY A 316 51.21 -48.58 -23.41
C GLY A 316 49.72 -48.18 -23.25
N PRO A 317 49.05 -48.53 -22.14
CA PRO A 317 47.59 -48.58 -22.06
C PRO A 317 46.95 -47.18 -22.08
N GLN A 318 45.93 -47.02 -22.93
CA GLN A 318 45.10 -45.80 -23.02
C GLN A 318 44.27 -45.61 -21.75
N GLU A 319 44.40 -44.46 -21.09
CA GLU A 319 43.42 -44.00 -20.10
C GLU A 319 42.05 -43.75 -20.77
N PRO A 320 40.92 -44.15 -20.15
CA PRO A 320 39.61 -43.96 -20.76
C PRO A 320 39.23 -42.48 -20.74
N ARG A 321 39.05 -41.89 -21.93
CA ARG A 321 38.45 -40.56 -22.11
C ARG A 321 37.07 -40.53 -21.43
N LYS A 322 36.92 -39.69 -20.39
CA LYS A 322 35.63 -39.42 -19.74
C LYS A 322 34.64 -38.91 -20.79
N ARG A 323 33.70 -39.76 -21.21
CA ARG A 323 32.57 -39.38 -22.04
C ARG A 323 31.63 -38.54 -21.17
N PHE A 324 31.51 -37.25 -21.47
CA PHE A 324 30.43 -36.44 -20.90
C PHE A 324 29.11 -37.02 -21.40
N SER A 325 28.37 -37.64 -20.50
CA SER A 325 27.06 -38.20 -20.82
C SER A 325 26.15 -37.07 -21.26
N PHE A 326 25.50 -37.21 -22.42
CA PHE A 326 24.49 -36.26 -22.90
C PHE A 326 23.43 -35.99 -21.82
N ALA A 327 23.10 -37.00 -21.01
CA ALA A 327 22.19 -36.88 -19.87
C ALA A 327 22.70 -35.91 -18.78
N TYR A 328 24.02 -35.82 -18.56
CA TYR A 328 24.59 -34.87 -17.61
C TYR A 328 24.51 -33.43 -18.12
N ILE A 329 24.72 -33.23 -19.42
CA ILE A 329 24.64 -31.92 -20.06
C ILE A 329 23.18 -31.45 -20.10
N THR A 330 22.22 -32.31 -20.48
CA THR A 330 20.79 -31.96 -20.48
C THR A 330 20.28 -31.69 -19.06
N LEU A 331 20.71 -32.47 -18.07
CA LEU A 331 20.40 -32.23 -16.65
C LEU A 331 21.01 -30.90 -16.16
N GLN A 332 22.23 -30.57 -16.56
CA GLN A 332 22.84 -29.28 -16.21
C GLN A 332 22.10 -28.09 -16.83
N VAL A 333 21.66 -28.20 -18.08
CA VAL A 333 20.90 -27.14 -18.75
C VAL A 333 19.52 -26.96 -18.09
N LEU A 334 18.88 -28.05 -17.68
CA LEU A 334 17.59 -28.01 -16.99
C LEU A 334 17.70 -27.49 -15.55
N LEU A 335 18.80 -27.79 -14.85
CA LEU A 335 19.08 -27.33 -13.49
C LEU A 335 19.76 -25.96 -13.43
N ALA A 336 20.31 -25.45 -14.53
CA ALA A 336 21.01 -24.16 -14.55
C ALA A 336 20.10 -22.99 -14.14
N PRO A 337 18.85 -22.85 -14.64
CA PRO A 337 17.91 -21.83 -14.19
C PRO A 337 17.59 -21.95 -12.69
N PHE A 338 17.45 -23.19 -12.22
CA PHE A 338 17.18 -23.49 -10.81
C PHE A 338 18.35 -23.12 -9.92
N ARG A 339 19.58 -23.38 -10.37
CA ARG A 339 20.82 -23.00 -9.68
C ARG A 339 20.99 -21.48 -9.65
N THR A 340 20.75 -20.78 -10.75
CA THR A 340 20.83 -19.31 -10.78
C THR A 340 19.76 -18.67 -9.91
N PHE A 341 18.54 -19.22 -9.93
CA PHE A 341 17.46 -18.81 -9.06
C PHE A 341 17.77 -19.06 -7.58
N TRP A 342 18.31 -20.25 -7.25
CA TRP A 342 18.74 -20.57 -5.88
C TRP A 342 19.88 -19.69 -5.39
N MET A 343 20.87 -19.40 -6.24
CA MET A 343 21.93 -18.46 -5.91
C MET A 343 21.41 -17.03 -5.78
N TYR A 344 20.39 -16.64 -6.54
CA TYR A 344 19.73 -15.34 -6.40
C TYR A 344 18.93 -15.23 -5.10
N ILE A 345 18.14 -16.25 -4.75
CA ILE A 345 17.46 -16.34 -3.43
C ILE A 345 18.48 -16.33 -2.31
N MET A 346 19.57 -17.08 -2.44
CA MET A 346 20.64 -17.06 -1.43
C MET A 346 21.34 -15.71 -1.39
N ALA A 347 21.56 -15.02 -2.51
CA ALA A 347 22.15 -13.68 -2.55
C ALA A 347 21.25 -12.63 -1.88
N THR A 348 19.94 -12.67 -2.14
CA THR A 348 18.97 -11.76 -1.49
C THR A 348 18.77 -12.09 0.01
N MET A 349 18.84 -13.37 0.39
CA MET A 349 18.86 -13.81 1.78
C MET A 349 20.18 -13.48 2.50
N THR A 350 21.31 -13.45 1.79
CA THR A 350 22.63 -13.12 2.37
C THR A 350 22.95 -11.62 2.40
N GLN A 351 22.43 -10.80 1.49
CA GLN A 351 22.48 -9.33 1.62
C GLN A 351 21.64 -8.84 2.80
N SER A 352 20.72 -9.67 3.29
CA SER A 352 19.80 -9.37 4.37
C SER A 352 20.07 -10.17 5.65
N GLN A 353 21.31 -10.61 5.92
CA GLN A 353 21.66 -11.40 7.12
C GLN A 353 21.15 -10.76 8.44
N GLU A 354 21.26 -9.44 8.60
CA GLU A 354 20.69 -8.72 9.76
C GLU A 354 19.15 -8.80 9.81
N HIS A 355 18.50 -8.71 8.65
CA HIS A 355 17.05 -8.83 8.52
C HIS A 355 16.58 -10.28 8.76
N TYR A 356 17.32 -11.27 8.25
CA TYR A 356 17.09 -12.70 8.44
C TYR A 356 17.18 -13.09 9.92
N HIS A 357 18.18 -12.57 10.65
CA HIS A 357 18.28 -12.80 12.08
C HIS A 357 17.11 -12.20 12.87
N ARG A 358 16.64 -11.00 12.49
CA ARG A 358 15.44 -10.38 13.09
C ARG A 358 14.18 -11.17 12.81
N VAL A 359 13.95 -11.59 11.57
CA VAL A 359 12.79 -12.40 11.16
C VAL A 359 12.83 -13.76 11.88
N ASN A 360 13.99 -14.39 11.98
CA ASN A 360 14.08 -15.72 12.58
C ASN A 360 13.81 -15.72 14.10
N GLN A 361 14.14 -14.63 14.81
CA GLN A 361 13.86 -14.45 16.24
C GLN A 361 12.36 -14.24 16.54
N HIS A 362 11.55 -13.81 15.57
CA HIS A 362 10.10 -13.70 15.75
C HIS A 362 9.45 -15.09 15.87
N LYS A 363 8.73 -15.29 16.99
CA LYS A 363 7.94 -16.49 17.25
C LYS A 363 6.60 -16.36 16.52
N LYS A 364 6.36 -17.23 15.54
CA LYS A 364 5.13 -17.24 14.72
C LYS A 364 3.90 -17.35 15.63
N ARG A 365 2.95 -16.42 15.49
CA ARG A 365 1.67 -16.45 16.25
C ARG A 365 0.65 -17.34 15.55
N THR A 366 0.68 -17.41 14.21
CA THR A 366 -0.29 -18.17 13.38
C THR A 366 0.24 -19.57 13.00
N ARG A 367 0.10 -20.57 13.86
CA ARG A 367 0.79 -21.87 13.68
C ARG A 367 0.36 -22.70 12.44
N GLN A 368 -0.74 -22.36 11.75
CA GLN A 368 -1.32 -23.25 10.71
C GLN A 368 -1.92 -22.57 9.47
N MET A 369 -1.84 -21.24 9.32
CA MET A 369 -2.43 -20.54 8.16
C MET A 369 -1.38 -20.23 7.08
N ARG A 370 -1.78 -20.34 5.81
CA ARG A 370 -0.98 -19.98 4.64
C ARG A 370 -1.23 -18.52 4.30
N LEU A 371 -0.33 -17.63 4.74
CA LEU A 371 -0.53 -16.18 4.65
C LEU A 371 -0.30 -15.63 3.25
N VAL A 372 0.55 -16.30 2.46
CA VAL A 372 0.95 -15.85 1.12
C VAL A 372 -0.12 -16.13 0.06
N GLU A 373 -0.84 -17.24 0.20
CA GLU A 373 -1.72 -17.77 -0.85
C GLU A 373 -2.82 -16.76 -1.26
N PRO A 374 -3.55 -16.12 -0.33
CA PRO A 374 -4.56 -15.12 -0.69
C PRO A 374 -4.00 -13.84 -1.34
N ILE A 375 -2.81 -13.40 -0.92
CA ILE A 375 -2.14 -12.23 -1.49
C ILE A 375 -1.75 -12.52 -2.94
N MET A 376 -1.19 -13.71 -3.18
CA MET A 376 -0.80 -14.13 -4.52
C MET A 376 -2.01 -14.30 -5.43
N GLU A 377 -3.12 -14.87 -4.93
CA GLU A 377 -4.38 -14.95 -5.68
C GLU A 377 -4.92 -13.56 -6.04
N PHE A 378 -4.89 -12.61 -5.09
CA PHE A 378 -5.24 -11.22 -5.39
C PHE A 378 -4.34 -10.61 -6.46
N VAL A 379 -3.02 -10.77 -6.36
CA VAL A 379 -2.08 -10.26 -7.37
C VAL A 379 -2.34 -10.89 -8.75
N PHE A 380 -2.63 -12.20 -8.79
CA PHE A 380 -2.96 -12.92 -10.01
C PHE A 380 -4.21 -12.35 -10.69
N ILE A 381 -5.27 -12.13 -9.92
CA ILE A 381 -6.50 -11.51 -10.41
C ILE A 381 -6.19 -10.07 -10.79
N ALA A 382 -5.69 -9.22 -9.88
CA ALA A 382 -5.41 -7.81 -10.13
C ALA A 382 -4.57 -7.57 -11.39
N CYS A 383 -3.49 -8.35 -11.62
CA CYS A 383 -2.62 -8.20 -12.79
C CYS A 383 -3.16 -8.86 -14.09
N GLN A 384 -4.40 -9.34 -14.12
CA GLN A 384 -5.02 -9.97 -15.31
C GLN A 384 -4.20 -11.15 -15.87
N VAL A 385 -3.58 -11.94 -15.00
CA VAL A 385 -2.72 -13.05 -15.43
C VAL A 385 -3.48 -14.10 -16.25
N GLU A 386 -4.79 -14.25 -16.03
CA GLU A 386 -5.66 -15.15 -16.80
C GLU A 386 -5.71 -14.83 -18.30
N GLU A 387 -5.59 -13.56 -18.69
CA GLU A 387 -5.68 -13.14 -20.08
C GLU A 387 -4.36 -13.35 -20.84
N ARG A 388 -3.30 -13.74 -20.11
CA ARG A 388 -1.93 -13.88 -20.62
C ARG A 388 -1.50 -15.35 -20.54
N PRO A 389 -1.50 -16.11 -21.65
CA PRO A 389 -1.29 -17.56 -21.62
C PRO A 389 0.09 -17.96 -21.08
N ILE A 390 1.12 -17.15 -21.35
CA ILE A 390 2.49 -17.39 -20.88
C ILE A 390 2.57 -17.21 -19.36
N LEU A 391 1.99 -16.13 -18.82
CA LEU A 391 1.98 -15.87 -17.39
C LEU A 391 1.09 -16.87 -16.63
N GLN A 392 -0.05 -17.26 -17.22
CA GLN A 392 -0.89 -18.33 -16.66
C GLN A 392 -0.13 -19.66 -16.58
N TRP A 393 0.61 -20.02 -17.62
CA TRP A 393 1.49 -21.19 -17.60
C TRP A 393 2.59 -21.03 -16.55
N ALA A 394 3.27 -19.90 -16.49
CA ALA A 394 4.32 -19.63 -15.51
C ALA A 394 3.77 -19.72 -14.07
N TRP A 395 2.56 -19.21 -13.84
CA TRP A 395 1.85 -19.32 -12.58
C TRP A 395 1.58 -20.78 -12.20
N GLN A 396 1.06 -21.59 -13.13
CA GLN A 396 0.84 -23.02 -12.91
C GLN A 396 2.15 -23.77 -12.62
N MET A 397 3.24 -23.42 -13.31
CA MET A 397 4.56 -24.00 -13.05
C MET A 397 5.09 -23.59 -11.68
N MET A 398 4.93 -22.32 -11.27
CA MET A 398 5.27 -21.88 -9.92
C MET A 398 4.44 -22.61 -8.86
N ALA A 399 3.13 -22.74 -9.07
CA ALA A 399 2.25 -23.46 -8.15
C ALA A 399 2.63 -24.95 -8.04
N MET A 400 2.99 -25.59 -9.15
CA MET A 400 3.30 -27.02 -9.19
C MET A 400 4.70 -27.35 -8.67
N PHE A 401 5.71 -26.52 -8.95
CA PHE A 401 7.12 -26.82 -8.64
C PHE A 401 7.72 -25.92 -7.58
N PHE A 402 7.46 -24.62 -7.62
CA PHE A 402 8.04 -23.65 -6.69
C PHE A 402 7.37 -23.74 -5.31
N TRP A 403 6.04 -23.83 -5.24
CA TRP A 403 5.31 -23.86 -3.97
C TRP A 403 5.66 -25.09 -3.09
N PRO A 404 5.72 -26.32 -3.64
CA PRO A 404 6.18 -27.47 -2.85
C PRO A 404 7.64 -27.36 -2.42
N LEU A 405 8.50 -26.77 -3.24
CA LEU A 405 9.92 -26.55 -2.91
C LEU A 405 10.06 -25.58 -1.74
N VAL A 406 9.41 -24.41 -1.81
CA VAL A 406 9.40 -23.42 -0.72
C VAL A 406 8.93 -24.04 0.59
N ARG A 407 7.98 -24.98 0.53
CA ARG A 407 7.50 -25.73 1.69
C ARG A 407 8.55 -26.69 2.25
N VAL A 408 9.15 -27.53 1.41
CA VAL A 408 10.12 -28.56 1.82
C VAL A 408 11.38 -27.95 2.42
N PHE A 409 11.86 -26.83 1.86
CA PHE A 409 13.06 -26.14 2.32
C PHE A 409 12.82 -25.17 3.48
N GLY A 410 11.61 -25.16 4.07
CA GLY A 410 11.27 -24.28 5.19
C GLY A 410 11.15 -22.80 4.82
N GLY A 411 11.27 -22.45 3.54
CA GLY A 411 11.09 -21.09 3.03
C GLY A 411 9.69 -20.53 3.30
N GLY A 412 8.65 -21.39 3.32
CA GLY A 412 7.29 -20.97 3.68
C GLY A 412 7.21 -20.34 5.07
N LEU A 413 7.95 -20.88 6.05
CA LEU A 413 7.98 -20.31 7.40
C LEU A 413 8.68 -18.95 7.44
N LEU A 414 9.69 -18.74 6.60
CA LEU A 414 10.40 -17.46 6.52
C LEU A 414 9.52 -16.39 5.87
N ILE A 415 8.79 -16.73 4.80
CA ILE A 415 7.88 -15.81 4.14
C ILE A 415 6.73 -15.44 5.07
N ASP A 416 6.14 -16.41 5.78
CA ASP A 416 5.07 -16.13 6.74
C ASP A 416 5.55 -15.19 7.86
N LYS A 417 6.74 -15.43 8.43
CA LYS A 417 7.33 -14.55 9.46
C LYS A 417 7.63 -13.15 8.90
N PHE A 418 8.10 -13.05 7.67
CA PHE A 418 8.33 -11.77 7.01
C PHE A 418 7.02 -11.00 6.79
N LEU A 419 5.95 -11.67 6.38
CA LEU A 419 4.63 -11.06 6.22
C LEU A 419 4.06 -10.61 7.57
N GLU A 420 4.15 -11.44 8.62
CA GLU A 420 3.78 -11.06 9.99
C GLU A 420 4.55 -9.81 10.44
N GLN A 421 5.87 -9.77 10.21
CA GLN A 421 6.70 -8.62 10.56
C GLN A 421 6.33 -7.37 9.73
N THR A 422 5.95 -7.54 8.46
CA THR A 422 5.50 -6.44 7.60
C THR A 422 4.20 -5.84 8.13
N VAL A 423 3.24 -6.68 8.54
CA VAL A 423 2.01 -6.24 9.20
C VAL A 423 2.32 -5.46 10.49
N LEU A 424 3.21 -5.97 11.34
CA LEU A 424 3.61 -5.28 12.56
C LEU A 424 4.34 -3.95 12.27
N HIS A 425 5.09 -3.87 11.18
CA HIS A 425 5.72 -2.62 10.75
C HIS A 425 4.68 -1.60 10.31
N VAL A 426 3.72 -2.00 9.46
CA VAL A 426 2.60 -1.16 9.03
C VAL A 426 1.76 -0.68 10.22
N LEU A 427 1.66 -1.47 11.28
CA LEU A 427 0.95 -1.13 12.53
C LEU A 427 1.85 -0.51 13.60
N SER A 428 3.06 -0.09 13.26
CA SER A 428 3.93 0.60 14.21
C SER A 428 3.43 2.02 14.52
N GLU A 429 3.87 2.55 15.66
CA GLU A 429 3.46 3.87 16.16
C GLU A 429 3.64 4.99 15.11
N ASP A 430 4.77 5.00 14.40
CA ASP A 430 5.08 6.03 13.39
C ASP A 430 4.10 5.98 12.21
N HIS A 431 3.73 4.77 11.77
CA HIS A 431 2.79 4.58 10.67
C HIS A 431 1.34 4.89 11.08
N ILE A 432 0.95 4.57 12.32
CA ILE A 432 -0.37 4.98 12.85
C ILE A 432 -0.48 6.50 12.90
N VAL A 433 0.56 7.20 13.37
CA VAL A 433 0.60 8.68 13.34
C VAL A 433 0.51 9.19 11.90
N PHE A 434 1.21 8.56 10.97
CA PHE A 434 1.09 8.89 9.55
C PHE A 434 -0.35 8.69 9.02
N TYR A 435 -1.02 7.59 9.34
CA TYR A 435 -2.40 7.34 8.92
C TYR A 435 -3.40 8.31 9.55
N LEU A 436 -3.22 8.67 10.82
CA LEU A 436 -4.03 9.72 11.48
C LEU A 436 -3.83 11.08 10.81
N ARG A 437 -2.60 11.44 10.44
CA ARG A 437 -2.35 12.68 9.69
C ARG A 437 -2.93 12.63 8.29
N LEU A 438 -2.78 11.50 7.60
CA LEU A 438 -3.38 11.27 6.30
C LEU A 438 -4.90 11.47 6.38
N GLY A 439 -5.58 10.82 7.34
CA GLY A 439 -7.01 11.00 7.55
C GLY A 439 -7.41 12.44 7.89
N SER A 440 -6.59 13.16 8.66
CA SER A 440 -6.82 14.57 8.96
C SER A 440 -6.70 15.42 7.71
N ASP A 441 -5.67 15.20 6.88
CA ASP A 441 -5.51 15.92 5.62
C ASP A 441 -6.63 15.60 4.62
N LEU A 442 -7.13 14.36 4.65
CA LEU A 442 -8.22 13.90 3.79
C LEU A 442 -9.54 14.56 4.16
N LEU A 443 -9.87 14.70 5.44
CA LEU A 443 -11.15 15.22 5.91
C LEU A 443 -11.12 16.72 6.22
N TRP A 444 -9.94 17.25 6.56
CA TRP A 444 -9.68 18.64 6.89
C TRP A 444 -8.47 19.20 6.12
N PRO A 445 -8.53 19.28 4.78
CA PRO A 445 -7.48 19.97 4.02
C PRO A 445 -7.34 21.41 4.53
N ASP A 446 -6.11 21.84 4.82
CA ASP A 446 -5.78 23.14 5.43
C ASP A 446 -6.50 23.42 6.76
N GLY A 447 -6.95 22.37 7.45
CA GLY A 447 -7.65 22.46 8.71
C GLY A 447 -9.10 22.94 8.58
N VAL A 448 -9.73 22.89 7.40
CA VAL A 448 -11.16 23.18 7.20
C VAL A 448 -11.87 21.89 6.80
N PHE A 449 -12.97 21.55 7.47
CA PHE A 449 -13.71 20.33 7.14
C PHE A 449 -14.18 20.38 5.69
N ILE A 450 -14.17 19.25 4.98
CA ILE A 450 -14.78 19.14 3.66
C ILE A 450 -16.29 19.38 3.79
N GLN A 451 -16.66 20.63 3.75
CA GLN A 451 -18.00 21.11 3.47
C GLN A 451 -17.84 22.06 2.30
N ARG A 452 -18.30 21.63 1.12
CA ARG A 452 -18.39 22.49 -0.07
C ARG A 452 -17.03 23.00 -0.58
N ALA A 453 -15.99 22.16 -0.58
CA ALA A 453 -14.91 22.39 -1.54
C ALA A 453 -15.50 22.15 -2.94
N ASP A 454 -15.22 23.05 -3.89
CA ASP A 454 -15.65 22.85 -5.27
C ASP A 454 -15.13 21.48 -5.73
N PRO A 455 -15.96 20.64 -6.35
CA PRO A 455 -15.52 19.34 -6.81
C PRO A 455 -14.29 19.52 -7.69
N PRO A 456 -13.25 18.68 -7.55
CA PRO A 456 -12.04 18.84 -8.32
C PRO A 456 -12.39 18.88 -9.80
N THR A 457 -11.78 19.85 -10.49
CA THR A 457 -12.01 20.03 -11.93
C THR A 457 -11.70 18.73 -12.66
N PRO A 458 -12.36 18.44 -13.80
CA PRO A 458 -12.06 17.23 -14.58
C PRO A 458 -10.58 17.13 -14.92
N LEU A 459 -9.92 18.28 -15.14
CA LEU A 459 -8.49 18.36 -15.34
C LEU A 459 -7.67 17.92 -14.11
N GLN A 460 -7.97 18.43 -12.92
CA GLN A 460 -7.28 18.02 -11.69
C GLN A 460 -7.46 16.54 -11.39
N ARG A 461 -8.64 15.98 -11.69
CA ARG A 461 -8.90 14.55 -11.53
C ARG A 461 -7.99 13.71 -12.41
N GLU A 462 -7.89 14.09 -13.67
CA GLU A 462 -7.05 13.40 -14.63
C GLU A 462 -5.56 13.50 -14.27
N GLN A 463 -5.11 14.70 -13.84
CA GLN A 463 -3.74 14.91 -13.36
C GLN A 463 -3.39 14.02 -12.16
N MET A 464 -4.31 13.91 -11.20
CA MET A 464 -4.10 13.09 -10.01
C MET A 464 -4.07 11.59 -10.37
N ARG A 465 -4.96 11.17 -11.27
CA ARG A 465 -4.98 9.79 -11.80
C ARG A 465 -3.67 9.43 -12.49
N GLU A 466 -3.23 10.25 -13.44
CA GLU A 466 -1.99 10.03 -14.19
C GLU A 466 -0.77 10.00 -13.27
N ARG A 467 -0.70 10.92 -12.30
CA ARG A 467 0.39 10.94 -11.33
C ARG A 467 0.41 9.68 -10.47
N ALA A 468 -0.74 9.20 -10.01
CA ALA A 468 -0.85 7.97 -9.24
C ALA A 468 -0.41 6.74 -10.06
N GLU A 469 -0.83 6.66 -11.32
CA GLU A 469 -0.43 5.59 -12.25
C GLU A 469 1.09 5.57 -12.47
N ARG A 470 1.71 6.72 -12.77
CA ARG A 470 3.17 6.80 -12.97
C ARG A 470 3.95 6.46 -11.71
N LEU A 471 3.50 6.91 -10.53
CA LEU A 471 4.14 6.56 -9.27
C LEU A 471 4.08 5.05 -9.00
N LEU A 472 2.95 4.40 -9.29
CA LEU A 472 2.81 2.95 -9.19
C LEU A 472 3.71 2.22 -10.18
N THR A 473 3.82 2.72 -11.43
CA THR A 473 4.73 2.17 -12.45
C THR A 473 6.18 2.16 -11.97
N ILE A 474 6.64 3.24 -11.33
CA ILE A 474 8.02 3.35 -10.82
C ILE A 474 8.22 2.52 -9.54
N ALA A 475 7.18 2.40 -8.71
CA ALA A 475 7.23 1.59 -7.50
C ALA A 475 7.39 0.09 -7.80
N ILE A 476 7.01 -0.38 -9.00
CA ILE A 476 7.22 -1.76 -9.45
C ILE A 476 8.71 -1.96 -9.80
N PRO A 477 9.44 -2.87 -9.12
CA PRO A 477 10.81 -3.19 -9.47
C PRO A 477 10.95 -3.63 -10.94
N ALA A 478 11.96 -3.14 -11.66
CA ALA A 478 12.16 -3.42 -13.09
C ALA A 478 12.17 -4.93 -13.44
N ASN A 479 12.70 -5.76 -12.54
CA ASN A 479 12.70 -7.21 -12.71
C ASN A 479 11.27 -7.78 -12.69
N LEU A 480 10.40 -7.28 -11.80
CA LEU A 480 9.00 -7.69 -11.75
C LEU A 480 8.22 -7.15 -12.96
N GLY A 481 8.52 -5.94 -13.44
CA GLY A 481 7.96 -5.40 -14.69
C GLY A 481 8.14 -6.36 -15.86
N SER A 482 9.38 -6.80 -16.09
CA SER A 482 9.69 -7.73 -17.17
C SER A 482 9.11 -9.14 -17.01
N ILE A 483 8.87 -9.58 -15.77
CA ILE A 483 8.36 -10.94 -15.47
C ILE A 483 6.84 -10.97 -15.48
N LEU A 484 6.18 -9.97 -14.90
CA LEU A 484 4.73 -9.92 -14.73
C LEU A 484 4.01 -9.28 -15.92
N PHE A 485 4.67 -8.38 -16.64
CA PHE A 485 4.04 -7.61 -17.73
C PHE A 485 4.74 -7.78 -19.07
N GLU A 486 5.76 -8.66 -19.16
CA GLU A 486 6.54 -8.96 -20.38
C GLU A 486 7.14 -7.71 -21.06
N THR A 487 7.25 -6.62 -20.30
CA THR A 487 7.48 -5.28 -20.83
C THR A 487 8.67 -4.64 -20.12
N LYS A 488 9.53 -3.97 -20.89
CA LYS A 488 10.61 -3.11 -20.34
C LYS A 488 10.28 -1.62 -20.49
N ASP A 489 9.27 -1.29 -21.29
CA ASP A 489 8.87 0.07 -21.59
C ASP A 489 7.92 0.61 -20.51
N LEU A 490 8.23 1.78 -19.97
CA LEU A 490 7.47 2.38 -18.87
C LEU A 490 6.02 2.72 -19.28
N ASN A 491 5.79 3.08 -20.54
CA ASN A 491 4.46 3.45 -21.03
C ASN A 491 3.53 2.25 -21.14
N GLU A 492 4.03 1.12 -21.64
CA GLU A 492 3.27 -0.14 -21.67
C GLU A 492 2.99 -0.64 -20.26
N LEU A 493 3.96 -0.52 -19.34
CA LEU A 493 3.75 -0.83 -17.93
C LEU A 493 2.72 0.10 -17.28
N GLN A 494 2.68 1.39 -17.64
CA GLN A 494 1.66 2.33 -17.18
C GLN A 494 0.26 1.91 -17.64
N ASN A 495 0.10 1.44 -18.87
CA ASN A 495 -1.19 0.93 -19.35
C ASN A 495 -1.67 -0.27 -18.52
N HIS A 496 -0.77 -1.19 -18.15
CA HIS A 496 -1.12 -2.29 -17.25
C HIS A 496 -1.52 -1.81 -15.85
N VAL A 497 -0.84 -0.80 -15.32
CA VAL A 497 -1.22 -0.17 -14.04
C VAL A 497 -2.60 0.49 -14.14
N HIS A 498 -2.91 1.12 -15.28
CA HIS A 498 -4.24 1.67 -15.54
C HIS A 498 -5.32 0.58 -15.48
N ASP A 499 -5.10 -0.57 -16.12
CA ASP A 499 -6.03 -1.72 -16.10
C ASP A 499 -6.20 -2.30 -14.67
N ILE A 500 -5.14 -2.31 -13.87
CA ILE A 500 -5.18 -2.72 -12.45
C ILE A 500 -6.03 -1.76 -11.61
N LEU A 501 -5.97 -0.46 -11.91
CA LEU A 501 -6.74 0.57 -11.20
C LEU A 501 -8.15 0.74 -11.75
N GLU A 502 -8.52 0.10 -12.85
CA GLU A 502 -9.84 0.24 -13.46
C GLU A 502 -11.01 0.00 -12.49
N PRO A 503 -11.01 -1.06 -11.64
CA PRO A 503 -12.11 -1.31 -10.71
C PRO A 503 -12.34 -0.17 -9.72
N VAL A 504 -11.28 0.58 -9.38
CA VAL A 504 -11.34 1.69 -8.41
C VAL A 504 -11.71 3.05 -9.03
N GLN A 505 -11.93 3.11 -10.34
CA GLN A 505 -12.32 4.35 -11.04
C GLN A 505 -13.80 4.70 -10.86
N ASN A 506 -14.64 3.77 -10.40
CA ASN A 506 -16.07 4.01 -10.23
C ASN A 506 -16.43 4.18 -8.75
N LYS A 507 -16.92 5.38 -8.40
CA LYS A 507 -17.32 5.73 -7.05
C LYS A 507 -18.33 4.77 -6.41
N GLN A 508 -19.36 4.35 -7.14
CA GLN A 508 -20.39 3.46 -6.59
C GLN A 508 -19.85 2.06 -6.32
N ILE A 509 -18.95 1.57 -7.17
CA ILE A 509 -18.27 0.29 -6.99
C ILE A 509 -17.31 0.37 -5.79
N ASN A 510 -16.62 1.50 -5.61
CA ASN A 510 -15.82 1.75 -4.41
C ASN A 510 -16.67 1.79 -3.14
N LYS A 511 -17.90 2.32 -3.19
CA LYS A 511 -18.82 2.26 -2.04
C LYS A 511 -19.13 0.81 -1.65
N HIS A 512 -19.37 -0.08 -2.62
CA HIS A 512 -19.55 -1.50 -2.34
C HIS A 512 -18.34 -2.08 -1.59
N LEU A 513 -17.13 -1.82 -2.09
CA LEU A 513 -15.90 -2.26 -1.44
C LEU A 513 -15.78 -1.72 0.00
N LEU A 514 -16.06 -0.43 0.21
CA LEU A 514 -15.97 0.21 1.53
C LEU A 514 -16.99 -0.33 2.52
N TYR A 515 -18.23 -0.55 2.11
CA TYR A 515 -19.25 -1.10 3.02
C TYR A 515 -18.93 -2.53 3.44
N VAL A 516 -18.53 -3.39 2.50
CA VAL A 516 -18.10 -4.76 2.83
C VAL A 516 -16.84 -4.76 3.70
N LEU A 517 -15.92 -3.80 3.47
CA LEU A 517 -14.74 -3.63 4.32
C LEU A 517 -15.11 -3.18 5.75
N VAL A 518 -16.06 -2.25 5.89
CA VAL A 518 -16.58 -1.81 7.19
C VAL A 518 -17.21 -3.00 7.92
N ASP A 519 -18.07 -3.77 7.26
CA ASP A 519 -18.66 -4.98 7.83
C ASP A 519 -17.58 -5.97 8.28
N LEU A 520 -16.58 -6.24 7.43
CA LEU A 520 -15.46 -7.13 7.75
C LEU A 520 -14.70 -6.64 8.99
N ILE A 521 -14.33 -5.36 9.05
CA ILE A 521 -13.63 -4.79 10.21
C ILE A 521 -14.50 -4.90 11.47
N LEU A 522 -15.80 -4.58 11.36
CA LEU A 522 -16.73 -4.69 12.49
C LEU A 522 -16.87 -6.10 13.01
N THR A 523 -16.88 -7.12 12.13
CA THR A 523 -16.93 -8.53 12.56
C THR A 523 -15.73 -8.93 13.42
N LYS A 524 -14.56 -8.33 13.18
CA LYS A 524 -13.32 -8.63 13.92
C LYS A 524 -13.16 -7.77 15.16
N VAL A 525 -13.49 -6.47 15.10
CA VAL A 525 -13.33 -5.53 16.21
C VAL A 525 -14.44 -5.70 17.26
N LEU A 526 -15.66 -6.01 16.82
CA LEU A 526 -16.85 -6.09 17.65
C LEU A 526 -17.67 -7.37 17.34
N PRO A 527 -17.13 -8.56 17.63
CA PRO A 527 -17.82 -9.83 17.34
C PRO A 527 -19.17 -9.96 18.06
N GLU A 528 -19.37 -9.23 19.16
CA GLU A 528 -20.64 -9.14 19.91
C GLU A 528 -21.81 -8.64 19.07
N LEU A 529 -21.54 -7.88 17.99
CA LEU A 529 -22.57 -7.41 17.07
C LEU A 529 -23.23 -8.58 16.32
N LEU A 530 -22.46 -9.62 15.99
CA LEU A 530 -22.95 -10.80 15.27
C LEU A 530 -23.72 -11.77 16.18
N VAL A 531 -23.43 -11.75 17.49
CA VAL A 531 -24.09 -12.62 18.47
C VAL A 531 -25.47 -12.08 18.87
N ASN A 532 -25.66 -10.77 18.76
CA ASN A 532 -26.88 -10.07 19.16
C ASN A 532 -27.79 -9.64 17.99
N SER A 533 -27.41 -9.98 16.75
CA SER A 533 -28.17 -9.70 15.52
C SER A 533 -29.14 -10.81 15.14
#